data_AF-A0A7Z9PT67-F1
#
_entry.id   AF-A0A7Z9PT67-F1
#
_cell.length_a   1.000
_cell.length_b   1.000
_cell.length_c   1.000
_cell.angle_alpha   90.00
_cell.angle_beta   90.00
_cell.angle_gamma   90.00
#
_symmetry.space_group_name_H-M   'P 1'
#
loop_
_entity.id
_entity.type
_entity.pdbx_description
1 polymer ?
#
loop_
_entity_poly.entity_id
_entity_poly.type
_entity_poly.pdbx_seq_one_letter_code
_entity_poly.pdbx_strand_id
1 'polypeptide(L)'
;KGEAQRPRELGKLIVVGSCFTVATDAPEMEKRRAGVLQRLAFYASTPNYKKVLSTLGLEELHERLHQLSRQGAWKEMSAILPEEIVEQCVVSAPAKQLLDAVKERFDGIYDRVVVEPSPLL
;
A
#
# COMPACT_ATOMS: atom_id res chain seq x y z
N LYS A 1 -11.95 -2.09 11.61
CA LYS A 1 -10.47 -2.19 11.67
C LYS A 1 -10.11 -3.66 11.74
N GLY A 2 -9.60 -4.25 10.66
CA GLY A 2 -9.12 -5.63 10.65
C GLY A 2 -7.64 -5.62 10.97
N GLU A 3 -7.27 -5.99 12.19
CA GLU A 3 -5.87 -6.15 12.57
C GLU A 3 -5.35 -7.44 11.92
N ALA A 4 -4.31 -7.32 11.11
CA ALA A 4 -3.60 -8.50 10.64
C ALA A 4 -3.01 -9.18 11.89
N GLN A 5 -3.26 -10.48 12.05
CA GLN A 5 -2.66 -11.29 13.10
C GLN A 5 -1.99 -12.49 12.45
N ARG A 6 -0.84 -12.90 12.99
CA ARG A 6 -0.19 -14.15 12.59
C ARG A 6 -1.14 -15.33 12.81
N PRO A 7 -1.47 -16.11 11.76
CA PRO A 7 -2.23 -17.34 11.93
C PRO A 7 -1.50 -18.31 12.88
N ARG A 8 -2.19 -18.78 13.91
CA ARG A 8 -1.61 -19.61 15.00
C ARG A 8 -1.04 -20.96 14.52
N GLU A 9 -1.42 -21.40 13.33
CA GLU A 9 -1.14 -22.74 12.80
C GLU A 9 0.17 -22.84 11.99
N LEU A 10 0.92 -21.73 11.85
CA LEU A 10 2.03 -21.64 10.88
C LEU A 10 3.36 -22.30 11.27
N GLY A 11 3.52 -22.91 12.45
CA GLY A 11 4.75 -23.67 12.79
C GLY A 11 6.07 -22.95 12.43
N LYS A 12 7.06 -23.69 11.86
CA LYS A 12 8.39 -23.20 11.44
C LYS A 12 8.40 -22.29 10.18
N LEU A 13 7.25 -21.82 9.69
CA LEU A 13 7.20 -20.99 8.48
C LEU A 13 7.65 -19.57 8.79
N ILE A 14 8.49 -19.03 7.89
CA ILE A 14 8.87 -17.61 7.88
C ILE A 14 7.82 -16.87 7.04
N VAL A 15 7.08 -15.97 7.68
CA VAL A 15 6.09 -15.10 7.03
C VAL A 15 6.79 -13.82 6.60
N VAL A 16 6.82 -13.57 5.29
CA VAL A 16 7.44 -12.37 4.71
C VAL A 16 6.35 -11.48 4.13
N GLY A 17 6.30 -10.23 4.59
CA GLY A 17 5.44 -9.19 4.05
C GLY A 17 6.18 -8.25 3.12
N SER A 18 5.44 -7.49 2.32
CA SER A 18 5.99 -6.33 1.59
C SER A 18 5.06 -5.14 1.79
N CYS A 19 5.64 -3.95 1.89
CA CYS A 19 4.89 -2.72 2.06
C CYS A 19 5.44 -1.59 1.18
N PHE A 20 4.57 -0.64 0.87
CA PHE A 20 4.96 0.64 0.29
C PHE A 20 5.50 1.56 1.38
N THR A 21 6.54 2.32 1.06
CA THR A 21 7.10 3.30 1.97
C THR A 21 7.34 4.65 1.29
N VAL A 22 7.15 5.73 2.03
CA VAL A 22 7.46 7.10 1.58
C VAL A 22 8.18 7.84 2.71
N ALA A 23 9.41 8.28 2.43
CA ALA A 23 10.15 9.18 3.32
C ALA A 23 9.61 10.60 3.17
N THR A 24 9.08 11.20 4.24
CA THR A 24 8.35 12.48 4.19
C THR A 24 9.25 13.71 4.04
N ASP A 25 10.53 13.57 4.37
CA ASP A 25 11.55 14.63 4.33
C ASP A 25 12.54 14.47 3.14
N ALA A 26 12.30 13.51 2.25
CA ALA A 26 13.15 13.27 1.10
C ALA A 26 12.95 14.33 0.01
N PRO A 27 14.02 14.78 -0.69
CA PRO A 27 13.91 15.73 -1.81
C PRO A 27 12.98 15.30 -2.94
N GLU A 28 12.78 13.99 -3.12
CA GLU A 28 11.92 13.41 -4.17
C GLU A 28 10.60 12.84 -3.61
N MET A 29 10.17 13.26 -2.41
CA MET A 29 9.00 12.70 -1.73
C MET A 29 7.75 12.67 -2.61
N GLU A 30 7.41 13.80 -3.26
CA GLU A 30 6.22 13.90 -4.12
C GLU A 30 6.27 12.94 -5.32
N LYS A 31 7.43 12.83 -5.96
CA LYS A 31 7.64 11.91 -7.09
C LYS A 31 7.47 10.46 -6.63
N ARG A 32 8.03 10.11 -5.46
CA ARG A 32 7.91 8.77 -4.88
C ARG A 32 6.45 8.46 -4.52
N ARG A 33 5.78 9.39 -3.84
CA ARG A 33 4.37 9.26 -3.48
C ARG A 33 3.50 9.08 -4.72
N ALA A 34 3.70 9.88 -5.76
CA ALA A 34 2.95 9.75 -7.02
C ALA A 34 3.12 8.35 -7.65
N GLY A 35 4.34 7.80 -7.68
CA GLY A 35 4.59 6.44 -8.18
C GLY A 35 3.89 5.36 -7.35
N VAL A 36 3.88 5.50 -6.02
CA VAL A 36 3.16 4.60 -5.11
C VAL A 36 1.64 4.66 -5.35
N LEU A 37 1.08 5.86 -5.47
CA LEU A 37 -0.35 6.05 -5.73
C LEU A 37 -0.78 5.48 -7.09
N GLN A 38 0.07 5.59 -8.11
CA GLN A 38 -0.21 5.01 -9.42
C GLN A 38 -0.31 3.48 -9.34
N ARG A 39 0.61 2.83 -8.61
CA ARG A 39 0.56 1.38 -8.39
C ARG A 39 -0.63 0.95 -7.55
N LEU A 40 -0.93 1.68 -6.49
CA LEU A 40 -2.07 1.39 -5.63
C LEU A 40 -3.38 1.49 -6.41
N ALA A 41 -3.54 2.55 -7.21
CA ALA A 41 -4.70 2.73 -8.07
C ALA A 41 -4.81 1.64 -9.14
N PHE A 42 -3.68 1.20 -9.71
CA PHE A 42 -3.65 0.07 -10.64
C PHE A 42 -4.13 -1.22 -9.96
N TYR A 43 -3.59 -1.60 -8.81
CA TYR A 43 -4.01 -2.81 -8.08
C TYR A 43 -5.51 -2.77 -7.76
N ALA A 44 -5.98 -1.65 -7.21
CA ALA A 44 -7.38 -1.42 -6.90
C ALA A 44 -8.31 -1.46 -8.14
N SER A 45 -7.80 -1.19 -9.34
CA SER A 45 -8.56 -1.30 -10.60
C SER A 45 -8.73 -2.74 -11.11
N THR A 46 -7.96 -3.70 -10.59
CA THR A 46 -8.01 -5.08 -11.08
C THR A 46 -9.17 -5.87 -10.45
N PRO A 47 -9.81 -6.80 -11.20
CA PRO A 47 -10.91 -7.60 -10.67
C PRO A 47 -10.57 -8.38 -9.39
N ASN A 48 -9.30 -8.77 -9.22
CA ASN A 48 -8.83 -9.51 -8.04
C ASN A 48 -8.99 -8.71 -6.74
N TYR A 49 -8.94 -7.37 -6.80
CA TYR A 49 -9.06 -6.51 -5.62
C TYR A 49 -10.51 -6.06 -5.34
N LYS A 50 -11.47 -6.35 -6.23
CA LYS A 50 -12.88 -5.97 -6.04
C LYS A 50 -13.39 -6.44 -4.68
N LYS A 51 -13.20 -7.72 -4.34
CA LYS A 51 -13.68 -8.30 -3.08
C LYS A 51 -13.06 -7.62 -1.86
N VAL A 52 -11.76 -7.33 -1.89
CA VAL A 52 -11.07 -6.64 -0.78
C VAL A 52 -11.69 -5.26 -0.57
N LEU A 53 -11.86 -4.48 -1.64
CA LEU A 53 -12.45 -3.15 -1.57
C LEU A 53 -13.92 -3.19 -1.12
N SER A 54 -14.72 -4.16 -1.57
CA SER A 54 -16.09 -4.36 -1.07
C SER A 54 -16.14 -4.59 0.45
N THR A 55 -15.18 -5.32 1.05
CA THR A 55 -15.13 -5.49 2.51
C THR A 55 -14.84 -4.21 3.28
N LEU A 56 -14.28 -3.20 2.60
CA LEU A 56 -14.00 -1.87 3.12
C LEU A 56 -15.10 -0.84 2.75
N GLY A 57 -16.17 -1.26 2.08
CA GLY A 57 -17.21 -0.36 1.58
C GLY A 57 -16.81 0.47 0.37
N LEU A 58 -15.75 0.07 -0.35
CA LEU A 58 -15.14 0.82 -1.46
C LEU A 58 -15.38 0.16 -2.83
N GLU A 59 -16.53 -0.49 -3.00
CA GLU A 59 -16.87 -1.14 -4.26
C GLU A 59 -16.98 -0.13 -5.42
N GLU A 60 -17.60 1.03 -5.19
CA GLU A 60 -17.71 2.09 -6.20
C GLU A 60 -16.34 2.63 -6.62
N LEU A 61 -15.38 2.70 -5.70
CA LEU A 61 -14.00 3.09 -6.00
C LEU A 61 -13.37 2.10 -6.98
N HIS A 62 -13.55 0.79 -6.76
CA HIS A 62 -13.08 -0.24 -7.70
C HIS A 62 -13.68 -0.03 -9.10
N GLU A 63 -14.99 0.15 -9.19
CA GLU A 63 -15.68 0.32 -10.48
C GLU A 63 -15.17 1.54 -11.23
N ARG A 64 -14.98 2.66 -10.53
CA ARG A 64 -14.43 3.88 -11.13
C ARG A 64 -12.98 3.69 -11.59
N LEU A 65 -12.13 3.10 -10.76
CA LEU A 65 -10.74 2.82 -11.10
C LEU A 65 -10.62 1.84 -12.27
N HIS A 66 -11.49 0.83 -12.32
CA HIS A 66 -11.54 -0.14 -13.43
C HIS A 66 -11.92 0.52 -14.75
N GLN A 67 -12.88 1.46 -14.74
CA GLN A 67 -13.23 2.24 -15.92
C GLN A 67 -12.06 3.12 -16.39
N LEU A 68 -11.45 3.88 -15.47
CA LEU A 68 -10.34 4.79 -15.79
C LEU A 68 -9.09 4.05 -16.30
N SER A 69 -8.80 2.86 -15.77
CA SER A 69 -7.65 2.07 -16.23
C SER A 69 -7.79 1.62 -17.68
N ARG A 70 -9.01 1.25 -18.11
CA ARG A 70 -9.33 0.91 -19.51
C ARG A 70 -9.23 2.11 -20.45
N GLN A 71 -9.33 3.33 -19.93
CA GLN A 71 -9.19 4.58 -20.67
C GLN A 71 -7.74 5.10 -20.68
N GLY A 72 -6.83 4.46 -19.95
CA GLY A 72 -5.45 4.94 -19.79
C GLY A 72 -5.35 6.23 -18.95
N ALA A 73 -6.37 6.55 -18.16
CA ALA A 73 -6.47 7.79 -17.38
C ALA A 73 -5.66 7.74 -16.06
N TRP A 74 -4.37 7.42 -16.15
CA TRP A 74 -3.52 7.11 -14.99
C TRP A 74 -3.45 8.20 -13.93
N LYS A 75 -3.41 9.48 -14.34
CA LYS A 75 -3.37 10.60 -13.40
C LYS A 75 -4.68 10.72 -12.59
N GLU A 76 -5.82 10.54 -13.26
CA GLU A 76 -7.13 10.59 -12.62
C GLU A 76 -7.32 9.42 -11.65
N MET A 77 -6.80 8.23 -12.01
CA MET A 77 -6.85 7.06 -11.14
C MET A 77 -6.19 7.33 -9.77
N SER A 78 -4.99 7.92 -9.76
CA SER A 78 -4.31 8.24 -8.51
C SER A 78 -5.00 9.35 -7.72
N ALA A 79 -5.67 10.28 -8.40
CA ALA A 79 -6.32 11.43 -7.76
C ALA A 79 -7.62 11.08 -7.00
N ILE A 80 -8.27 9.96 -7.34
CA ILE A 80 -9.51 9.53 -6.68
C ILE A 80 -9.29 8.57 -5.51
N LEU A 81 -8.04 8.23 -5.20
CA LEU A 81 -7.73 7.37 -4.06
C LEU A 81 -8.06 8.10 -2.74
N PRO A 82 -8.91 7.53 -1.86
CA PRO A 82 -9.13 8.09 -0.54
C PRO A 82 -7.84 8.09 0.27
N GLU A 83 -7.51 9.21 0.92
CA GLU A 83 -6.27 9.34 1.70
C GLU A 83 -6.18 8.26 2.80
N GLU A 84 -7.30 7.93 3.44
CA GLU A 84 -7.32 6.89 4.48
C GLU A 84 -6.90 5.50 3.95
N ILE A 85 -7.17 5.19 2.68
CA ILE A 85 -6.68 3.95 2.06
C ILE A 85 -5.20 4.04 1.75
N VAL A 86 -4.73 5.22 1.34
CA VAL A 86 -3.30 5.45 1.13
C VAL A 86 -2.54 5.24 2.45
N GLU A 87 -2.99 5.83 3.55
CA GLU A 87 -2.40 5.64 4.89
C GLU A 87 -2.48 4.17 5.35
N GLN A 88 -3.53 3.44 4.96
CA GLN A 88 -3.67 2.01 5.23
C GLN A 88 -2.76 1.11 4.38
N CYS A 89 -2.25 1.59 3.24
CA CYS A 89 -1.39 0.80 2.36
C CYS A 89 0.08 1.25 2.36
N VAL A 90 0.37 2.46 2.80
CA VAL A 90 1.68 3.11 2.69
C VAL A 90 2.17 3.53 4.07
N VAL A 91 3.38 3.13 4.43
CA VAL A 91 4.06 3.63 5.62
C VAL A 91 4.79 4.92 5.26
N SER A 92 4.40 6.03 5.87
CA SER A 92 5.02 7.33 5.64
C SER A 92 5.61 7.87 6.94
N ALA A 93 6.88 8.23 6.94
CA ALA A 93 7.59 8.80 8.08
C ALA A 93 8.87 9.53 7.61
N PRO A 94 9.51 10.36 8.45
CA PRO A 94 10.85 10.87 8.16
C PRO A 94 11.83 9.72 7.90
N ALA A 95 12.81 9.92 7.02
CA ALA A 95 13.72 8.86 6.57
C ALA A 95 14.38 8.09 7.72
N LYS A 96 14.78 8.80 8.80
CA LYS A 96 15.40 8.20 9.99
C LYS A 96 14.45 7.38 10.86
N GLN A 97 13.15 7.60 10.75
CA GLN A 97 12.10 6.92 11.54
C GLN A 97 11.34 5.87 10.73
N LEU A 98 11.61 5.77 9.42
CA LEU A 98 10.83 4.94 8.51
C LEU A 98 10.89 3.44 8.86
N LEU A 99 12.07 2.94 9.29
CA LEU A 99 12.21 1.56 9.72
C LEU A 99 11.45 1.28 11.02
N ASP A 100 11.46 2.23 11.96
CA ASP A 100 10.71 2.10 13.22
C ASP A 100 9.20 2.10 12.95
N ALA A 101 8.72 2.97 12.06
CA ALA A 101 7.32 3.02 11.64
C ALA A 101 6.88 1.73 10.92
N VAL A 102 7.75 1.15 10.08
CA VAL A 102 7.49 -0.16 9.45
C VAL A 102 7.43 -1.26 10.51
N LYS A 103 8.35 -1.25 11.47
CA LYS A 103 8.37 -2.22 12.55
C LYS A 103 7.11 -2.12 13.40
N GLU A 104 6.76 -0.94 13.87
CA GLU A 104 5.55 -0.70 14.68
C GLU A 104 4.29 -1.22 13.99
N ARG A 105 4.18 -1.02 12.67
CA ARG A 105 3.01 -1.46 11.90
C ARG A 105 2.89 -2.98 11.74
N PHE A 106 4.00 -3.69 11.69
CA PHE A 106 4.04 -5.10 11.28
C PHE A 106 4.61 -6.05 12.35
N ASP A 107 4.98 -5.53 13.52
CA ASP A 107 5.45 -6.33 14.66
C ASP A 107 4.42 -7.39 15.03
N GLY A 108 4.87 -8.62 15.25
CA GLY A 108 3.98 -9.76 15.53
C GLY A 108 3.16 -10.29 14.35
N ILE A 109 3.21 -9.65 13.17
CA ILE A 109 2.51 -10.08 11.95
C ILE A 109 3.45 -10.81 10.99
N TYR A 110 4.58 -10.18 10.66
CA TYR A 110 5.58 -10.69 9.73
C TYR A 110 6.90 -10.98 10.44
N ASP A 111 7.57 -12.08 10.08
CA ASP A 111 8.93 -12.37 10.54
C ASP A 111 9.96 -11.49 9.80
N ARG A 112 9.64 -11.07 8.56
CA ARG A 112 10.44 -10.12 7.77
C ARG A 112 9.53 -9.22 6.93
N VAL A 113 9.95 -7.99 6.72
CA VAL A 113 9.29 -7.05 5.81
C VAL A 113 10.27 -6.63 4.73
N VAL A 114 9.88 -6.83 3.47
CA VAL A 114 10.56 -6.28 2.31
C VAL A 114 10.00 -4.89 2.08
N VAL A 115 10.78 -3.89 2.46
CA VAL A 115 10.59 -2.52 1.98
C VAL A 115 11.08 -2.46 0.54
N GLU A 116 10.22 -2.01 -0.36
CA GLU A 116 10.58 -1.93 -1.78
C GLU A 116 11.89 -1.15 -1.95
N PRO A 117 12.90 -1.70 -2.64
CA PRO A 117 14.12 -0.96 -2.91
C PRO A 117 13.76 0.22 -3.82
N SER A 118 13.93 1.43 -3.30
CA SER A 118 14.12 2.57 -4.19
C SER A 118 15.33 2.26 -5.09
N PRO A 119 15.31 2.57 -6.40
CA PRO A 119 16.52 2.49 -7.23
C PRO A 119 17.65 3.45 -6.81
N LEU A 120 17.55 4.04 -5.60
CA LEU A 120 18.51 4.97 -5.00
C LEU A 120 19.00 4.50 -3.61
N LEU A 121 18.86 3.20 -3.31
CA LEU A 121 19.76 2.50 -2.38
C LEU A 121 20.76 1.66 -3.19
#